data_AF-A0A9D0HPF6-F1
#
_entry.id   AF-A0A9D0HPF6-F1
#
_cell.length_a   1.000
_cell.length_b   1.000
_cell.length_c   1.000
_cell.angle_alpha   90.00
_cell.angle_beta   90.00
_cell.angle_gamma   90.00
#
_symmetry.space_group_name_H-M   'P 1'
#
loop_
_entity.id
_entity.type
_entity.pdbx_description
1 polymer ?
#
loop_
_entity_poly.entity_id
_entity_poly.type
_entity_poly.pdbx_seq_one_letter_code
_entity_poly.pdbx_strand_id
1 'polypeptide(L)'
;MEQLTDLKAILHSKRANIFYLEKCRVMQKDGRVLYLTEAKKEYQYFNIPIANTTCLLLGTGTSITQAAMRMLAQAGVLVGFSGGGATPLFMGTEREVQIEIEWMSPQSEYRPTEYIQGWMQ
;
A
#
# COMPACT_ATOMS: atom_id res chain seq x y z
N MET A 1 -10.12 5.05 -21.24
CA MET A 1 -9.34 5.26 -20.00
C MET A 1 -7.91 5.47 -20.46
N GLU A 2 -7.43 6.71 -20.53
CA GLU A 2 -6.02 6.96 -20.88
C GLU A 2 -5.14 6.31 -19.81
N GLN A 3 -4.41 5.28 -20.22
CA GLN A 3 -3.42 4.62 -19.39
C GLN A 3 -2.22 5.58 -19.33
N LEU A 4 -1.92 6.12 -18.15
CA LEU A 4 -0.72 6.94 -17.91
C LEU A 4 0.53 6.06 -18.07
N THR A 5 0.94 5.80 -19.30
CA THR A 5 2.11 4.98 -19.65
C THR A 5 3.43 5.72 -19.44
N ASP A 6 3.39 7.04 -19.27
CA ASP A 6 4.58 7.91 -19.33
C ASP A 6 4.80 8.71 -18.03
N LEU A 7 4.51 8.09 -16.88
CA LEU A 7 5.04 8.59 -15.62
C LEU A 7 6.57 8.46 -15.69
N LYS A 8 7.30 9.59 -15.74
CA LYS A 8 8.76 9.63 -15.54
C LYS A 8 9.08 9.05 -14.17
N ALA A 9 9.17 7.72 -14.10
CA ALA A 9 9.39 6.98 -12.89
C ALA A 9 10.82 7.26 -12.45
N ILE A 10 10.95 8.01 -11.36
CA ILE A 10 12.21 8.13 -10.65
C ILE A 10 12.60 6.72 -10.22
N LEU A 11 13.90 6.40 -10.34
CA LEU A 11 14.47 5.13 -9.89
C LEU A 11 13.95 4.83 -8.48
N HIS A 12 13.45 3.62 -8.23
CA HIS A 12 12.76 3.30 -6.98
C HIS A 12 13.61 3.59 -5.72
N SER A 13 14.94 3.44 -5.80
CA SER A 13 15.88 3.77 -4.72
C SER A 13 16.07 5.27 -4.44
N LYS A 14 15.66 6.15 -5.37
CA LYS A 14 15.71 7.61 -5.23
C LYS A 14 14.38 8.21 -4.79
N ARG A 15 13.35 7.38 -4.57
CA ARG A 15 12.07 7.82 -4.02
C ARG A 15 12.25 8.18 -2.54
N ALA A 16 11.73 9.34 -2.14
CA ALA A 16 11.97 9.90 -0.82
C ALA A 16 10.86 9.60 0.20
N ASN A 17 9.67 9.21 -0.25
CA ASN A 17 8.49 9.19 0.62
C ASN A 17 8.11 7.78 1.07
N ILE A 18 7.87 7.66 2.37
CA ILE A 18 7.18 6.54 3.02
C ILE A 18 6.05 7.14 3.86
N PHE A 19 4.85 6.61 3.72
CA PHE A 19 3.68 7.10 4.45
C PHE A 19 3.20 6.07 5.46
N TYR A 20 2.95 6.52 6.69
CA TYR A 20 2.13 5.81 7.66
C TYR A 20 0.87 6.63 7.88
N LEU A 21 -0.29 6.03 7.59
CA LEU A 21 -1.57 6.71 7.67
C LEU A 21 -2.49 6.05 8.71
N GLU A 22 -3.24 6.87 9.43
CA GLU A 22 -4.28 6.43 10.36
C GLU A 22 -5.54 7.29 10.18
N LYS A 23 -6.71 6.72 10.50
CA LYS A 23 -7.99 7.43 10.54
C LYS A 23 -8.30 8.20 9.23
N CYS A 24 -8.04 7.55 8.10
CA CYS A 24 -8.18 8.17 6.79
C CYS A 24 -8.70 7.20 5.72
N ARG A 25 -9.29 7.74 4.66
CA ARG A 25 -9.76 6.97 3.50
C ARG A 25 -8.89 7.27 2.28
N VAL A 26 -8.20 6.26 1.75
CA VAL A 26 -7.36 6.38 0.55
C VAL A 26 -8.19 6.07 -0.71
N MET A 27 -8.28 7.04 -1.60
CA MET A 27 -9.10 6.93 -2.81
C MET A 27 -8.47 7.60 -4.03
N GLN A 28 -8.92 7.19 -5.22
CA GLN A 28 -8.61 7.89 -6.45
C GLN A 28 -9.64 9.00 -6.68
N LYS A 29 -9.17 10.21 -6.95
CA LYS A 29 -10.01 11.34 -7.39
C LYS A 29 -9.27 12.12 -8.46
N ASP A 30 -9.96 12.46 -9.55
CA ASP A 30 -9.41 13.26 -10.65
C ASP A 30 -8.07 12.72 -11.20
N GLY A 31 -7.94 11.40 -11.27
CA GLY A 31 -6.71 10.72 -11.74
C GLY A 31 -5.53 10.76 -10.77
N ARG A 32 -5.73 11.18 -9.52
CA ARG A 32 -4.70 11.22 -8.47
C ARG A 32 -5.08 10.32 -7.30
N VAL A 33 -4.09 9.80 -6.61
CA VAL A 33 -4.30 9.08 -5.33
C VAL A 33 -4.21 10.08 -4.20
N LEU A 34 -5.24 10.11 -3.37
CA LEU A 34 -5.31 11.00 -2.23
C LEU A 34 -5.85 10.28 -1.00
N TYR A 35 -5.49 10.78 0.18
CA TYR A 35 -6.11 10.34 1.43
C TYR A 35 -6.99 11.45 1.98
N LEU A 36 -8.19 11.06 2.40
CA LEU A 36 -9.18 11.91 3.03
C LEU A 36 -9.11 11.68 4.54
N THR A 37 -8.91 12.76 5.31
CA THR A 37 -9.10 12.73 6.76
C THR A 37 -10.40 13.43 7.12
N GLU A 38 -11.14 12.83 8.05
CA GLU A 38 -12.36 13.44 8.59
C GLU A 38 -11.98 14.32 9.78
N ALA A 39 -11.90 15.64 9.57
CA ALA A 39 -11.84 16.58 10.68
C ALA A 39 -13.26 16.92 11.14
N LYS A 40 -13.41 17.36 12.40
CA LYS A 40 -14.72 17.66 13.03
C LYS A 40 -15.60 18.66 12.25
N LYS A 41 -15.06 19.40 11.28
CA LYS A 41 -15.79 20.43 10.54
C LYS A 41 -15.70 20.31 9.02
N GLU A 42 -14.60 19.78 8.48
CA GLU A 42 -14.36 19.75 7.03
C GLU A 42 -13.57 18.52 6.60
N TYR A 43 -13.83 18.07 5.38
CA TYR A 43 -13.09 16.99 4.73
C TYR A 43 -11.78 17.54 4.16
N GLN A 44 -10.64 17.02 4.63
CA GLN A 44 -9.33 17.42 4.14
C GLN A 44 -8.76 16.37 3.19
N TYR A 45 -8.42 16.79 1.98
CA TYR A 45 -7.85 15.94 0.95
C TYR A 45 -6.35 16.21 0.81
N PHE A 46 -5.55 15.16 0.96
CA PHE A 46 -4.11 15.22 0.84
C PHE A 46 -3.62 14.33 -0.29
N ASN A 47 -2.78 14.87 -1.16
CA ASN A 47 -2.28 14.17 -2.32
C ASN A 47 -1.13 13.22 -1.95
N ILE A 48 -1.14 11.99 -2.47
CA ILE A 48 -0.03 11.04 -2.36
C ILE A 48 0.73 11.04 -3.70
N PRO A 49 1.98 11.53 -3.74
CA PRO A 49 2.77 11.54 -4.97
C PRO A 49 3.30 10.14 -5.29
N ILE A 50 2.47 9.30 -5.93
CA ILE A 50 2.75 7.88 -6.18
C ILE A 50 4.10 7.59 -6.88
N ALA A 51 4.60 8.51 -7.71
CA ALA A 51 5.89 8.37 -8.38
C ALA A 51 7.12 8.54 -7.46
N ASN A 52 6.95 9.22 -6.31
CA ASN A 52 8.02 9.47 -5.32
C ASN A 52 7.81 8.69 -4.01
N THR A 53 6.82 7.81 -3.96
CA THR A 53 6.50 6.98 -2.79
C THR A 53 7.03 5.57 -2.97
N THR A 54 7.67 5.01 -1.96
CA THR A 54 8.10 3.60 -1.95
C THR A 54 7.07 2.71 -1.29
N CYS A 55 6.60 3.09 -0.10
CA CYS A 55 5.73 2.29 0.75
C CYS A 55 4.62 3.12 1.40
N LEU A 56 3.44 2.51 1.52
CA LEU A 56 2.26 3.03 2.19
C LEU A 56 1.81 2.01 3.26
N LEU A 57 1.97 2.37 4.52
CA LEU A 57 1.47 1.61 5.66
C LEU A 57 0.13 2.19 6.13
N LEU A 58 -0.88 1.33 6.17
CA LEU A 58 -2.24 1.62 6.56
C LEU A 58 -2.46 1.10 7.98
N GLY A 59 -2.57 2.04 8.92
CA GLY A 59 -2.77 1.78 10.35
C GLY A 59 -4.25 1.74 10.75
N THR A 60 -4.52 2.07 12.01
CA THR A 60 -5.87 1.95 12.59
C THR A 60 -6.86 2.92 11.92
N GLY A 61 -8.08 2.43 11.63
CA GLY A 61 -9.15 3.26 11.07
C GLY A 61 -8.88 3.72 9.63
N THR A 62 -8.11 2.94 8.87
CA THR A 62 -7.84 3.21 7.46
C THR A 62 -8.72 2.37 6.55
N SER A 63 -8.98 2.89 5.35
CA SER A 63 -9.56 2.11 4.26
C SER A 63 -8.97 2.55 2.93
N ILE A 64 -8.96 1.63 1.95
CA ILE A 64 -8.45 1.89 0.62
C ILE A 64 -9.41 1.35 -0.44
N THR A 65 -9.58 2.11 -1.52
CA THR A 65 -10.42 1.70 -2.66
C THR A 65 -9.63 0.90 -3.69
N GLN A 66 -10.32 0.03 -4.44
CA GLN A 66 -9.72 -0.73 -5.55
C GLN A 66 -9.07 0.18 -6.61
N ALA A 67 -9.69 1.33 -6.90
CA ALA A 67 -9.17 2.31 -7.85
C ALA A 67 -7.82 2.89 -7.39
N ALA A 68 -7.67 3.16 -6.09
CA ALA A 68 -6.40 3.61 -5.51
C ALA A 68 -5.34 2.50 -5.54
N MET A 69 -5.71 1.27 -5.18
CA MET A 69 -4.80 0.11 -5.26
C MET A 69 -4.26 -0.09 -6.67
N ARG A 70 -5.11 0.00 -7.70
CA ARG A 70 -4.69 -0.12 -9.10
C ARG A 70 -3.62 0.92 -9.48
N MET A 71 -3.79 2.17 -9.08
CA MET A 71 -2.80 3.22 -9.36
C MET A 71 -1.49 3.04 -8.58
N LEU A 72 -1.57 2.61 -7.32
CA LEU A 72 -0.40 2.33 -6.49
C LEU A 72 0.42 1.16 -7.05
N ALA A 73 -0.26 0.09 -7.47
CA ALA A 73 0.36 -1.06 -8.12
C ALA A 73 1.04 -0.67 -9.44
N GLN A 74 0.39 0.13 -10.29
CA GLN A 74 0.99 0.66 -11.52
C GLN A 74 2.26 1.47 -11.26
N ALA A 75 2.32 2.19 -10.14
CA ALA A 75 3.49 2.95 -9.73
C ALA A 75 4.53 2.13 -8.94
N GLY A 76 4.27 0.84 -8.66
CA GLY A 76 5.14 -0.01 -7.86
C GLY A 76 5.30 0.49 -6.42
N VAL A 77 4.23 1.02 -5.83
CA VAL A 77 4.18 1.41 -4.42
C VAL A 77 3.70 0.23 -3.60
N LEU A 78 4.48 -0.18 -2.60
CA LEU A 78 4.09 -1.26 -1.69
C LEU A 78 3.01 -0.77 -0.73
N VAL A 79 2.02 -1.62 -0.45
CA VAL A 79 0.93 -1.30 0.48
C VAL A 79 0.87 -2.38 1.56
N GLY A 80 0.84 -1.97 2.82
CA GLY A 80 0.69 -2.90 3.94
C GLY A 80 -0.30 -2.41 4.98
N PHE A 81 -0.98 -3.34 5.63
CA PHE A 81 -1.84 -3.09 6.79
C PHE A 81 -1.10 -3.45 8.07
N SER A 82 -1.07 -2.51 9.00
CA SER A 82 -0.40 -2.62 10.29
C SER A 82 -1.30 -2.16 11.43
N GLY A 83 -0.95 -2.51 12.66
CA GLY A 83 -1.57 -1.96 13.87
C GLY A 83 -1.26 -0.48 14.10
N GLY A 84 -1.66 0.00 15.29
CA GLY A 84 -1.36 1.34 15.75
C GLY A 84 0.13 1.55 16.01
N GLY A 85 0.70 2.66 15.55
CA GLY A 85 2.15 2.91 15.62
C GLY A 85 2.99 2.08 14.65
N ALA A 86 2.40 1.67 13.53
CA ALA A 86 3.01 0.84 12.48
C ALA A 86 3.41 -0.59 12.93
N THR A 87 2.89 -1.06 14.06
CA THR A 87 3.18 -2.38 14.63
C THR A 87 1.95 -2.98 15.32
N PRO A 88 1.76 -4.32 15.29
CA PRO A 88 2.45 -5.28 14.43
C PRO A 88 2.01 -5.14 12.96
N LEU A 89 2.84 -5.59 12.02
CA LEU A 89 2.43 -5.70 10.61
C LEU A 89 1.47 -6.89 10.49
N PHE A 90 0.27 -6.65 9.98
CA PHE A 90 -0.70 -7.71 9.76
C PHE A 90 -0.51 -8.33 8.37
N MET A 91 -0.20 -7.50 7.38
CA MET A 91 -0.19 -7.91 5.98
C MET A 91 0.56 -6.87 5.14
N GLY A 92 1.35 -7.29 4.16
CA GLY A 92 2.04 -6.39 3.24
C GLY A 92 2.15 -7.01 1.86
N THR A 93 2.25 -6.16 0.84
CA THR A 93 2.69 -6.60 -0.49
C THR A 93 4.14 -7.07 -0.41
N GLU A 94 4.46 -8.23 -0.97
CA GLU A 94 5.82 -8.76 -0.98
C GLU A 94 6.62 -8.16 -2.15
N ARG A 95 7.93 -7.99 -1.95
CA ARG A 95 8.77 -7.23 -2.89
C ARG A 95 9.22 -8.05 -4.11
N GLU A 96 8.91 -9.34 -4.16
CA GLU A 96 9.44 -10.24 -5.20
C GLU A 96 8.42 -10.52 -6.33
N VAL A 97 8.83 -10.05 -7.51
CA VAL A 97 8.41 -10.49 -8.85
C VAL A 97 7.03 -9.99 -9.32
N GLN A 98 6.90 -9.82 -10.64
CA GLN A 98 5.64 -9.55 -11.32
C GLN A 98 4.68 -10.73 -11.09
N ILE A 99 3.82 -10.64 -10.08
CA ILE A 99 2.84 -11.69 -9.78
C ILE A 99 1.49 -11.28 -10.40
N GLU A 100 0.90 -12.17 -11.21
CA GLU A 100 -0.43 -11.96 -11.82
C GLU A 100 -1.57 -11.92 -10.78
N ILE A 101 -1.38 -12.58 -9.62
CA ILE A 101 -2.29 -12.60 -8.46
C ILE A 101 -1.47 -12.53 -7.17
N GLU A 102 -1.40 -11.37 -6.52
CA GLU A 102 -0.71 -11.19 -5.24
C GLU A 102 -1.64 -11.55 -4.07
N TRP A 103 -1.39 -12.70 -3.44
CA TRP A 103 -2.12 -13.14 -2.25
C TRP A 103 -1.58 -12.40 -1.03
N MET A 104 -2.37 -11.49 -0.48
CA MET A 104 -2.03 -10.81 0.76
C MET A 104 -2.20 -11.78 1.93
N SER A 105 -1.10 -12.44 2.34
CA SER A 105 -1.12 -13.46 3.39
C SER A 105 -0.99 -12.85 4.79
N PRO A 106 -1.74 -13.30 5.79
CA PRO A 106 -1.58 -12.84 7.18
C PRO A 106 -0.19 -13.16 7.71
N GLN A 107 0.55 -12.15 8.18
CA GLN A 107 1.89 -12.29 8.78
C GLN A 107 1.84 -12.42 10.31
N SER A 108 0.66 -12.20 10.91
CA SER A 108 0.46 -12.24 12.35
C SER A 108 0.16 -13.63 12.91
N GLU A 109 -0.16 -14.60 12.06
CA GLU A 109 -0.51 -15.97 12.46
C GLU A 109 0.66 -16.92 12.23
N TYR A 110 1.27 -17.40 13.32
CA TYR A 110 2.26 -18.48 13.24
C TYR A 110 1.58 -19.75 12.74
N ARG A 111 2.06 -20.30 11.61
CA ARG A 111 1.59 -21.57 11.05
C ARG A 111 2.50 -22.74 11.44
N PRO A 112 1.96 -23.97 11.54
CA PRO A 112 2.77 -25.16 11.81
C PRO A 112 3.87 -25.35 10.76
N THR A 113 5.09 -25.68 11.20
CA THR A 113 6.30 -25.70 10.36
C THR A 113 6.58 -27.05 9.70
N GLU A 114 5.86 -28.10 10.06
CA GLU A 114 6.13 -29.48 9.63
C GLU A 114 6.03 -29.62 8.10
N TYR A 115 5.09 -28.90 7.49
CA TYR A 115 4.85 -28.95 6.05
C TYR A 115 5.97 -28.29 5.23
N ILE A 116 6.47 -27.13 5.66
CA ILE A 116 7.55 -26.43 4.95
C ILE A 116 8.88 -27.14 5.15
N GLN A 117 9.11 -27.70 6.34
CA GLN A 117 10.30 -28.51 6.63
C GLN A 117 10.32 -29.80 5.81
N GLY A 118 9.16 -30.45 5.63
CA GLY A 118 9.04 -31.63 4.76
C GLY A 118 9.24 -31.31 3.27
N TRP A 119 8.99 -30.08 2.83
CA TRP A 119 9.19 -29.65 1.45
C TRP A 119 10.64 -29.24 1.13
N MET A 120 11.40 -28.78 2.13
CA MET A 120 12.80 -28.35 1.98
C MET A 120 13.83 -29.49 2.07
N GLN A 121 13.39 -30.74 2.27
CA GLN A 121 14.23 -31.94 2.16
C GLN A 121 14.47 -32.31 0.69
#